data_AF-A7I8Y2-F1
#
_entry.id   AF-A7I8Y2-F1
#
_cell.length_a   1.000
_cell.length_b   1.000
_cell.length_c   1.000
_cell.angle_alpha   90.00
_cell.angle_beta   90.00
_cell.angle_gamma   90.00
#
_symmetry.space_group_name_H-M   'P 1'
#
loop_
_entity.id
_entity.type
_entity.pdbx_description
1 polymer ?
#
loop_
_entity_poly.entity_id
_entity_poly.type
_entity_poly.pdbx_seq_one_letter_code
_entity_poly.pdbx_strand_id
1 'polypeptide(L)'
;MSSKKKTSSEEKPSTRIPRKYVIALGVIIVICIAIVAGLVLTKQGPWADATANIPVTDEASFMSAGALYCQSVDLANEGNYTGALADANAALAYNVPSLIPLIQSNRAGILVETGNYSEAIDAADVAISAPGNLTTLRAIAYYNKANALEALGRTSEADANYANASALDPTLKHP
;
A
#
# COMPACT_ATOMS: atom_id res chain seq x y z
N MET A 1 70.29 10.45 14.48
CA MET A 1 69.14 11.16 13.85
C MET A 1 69.26 10.98 12.33
N SER A 2 68.13 10.83 11.61
CA SER A 2 67.98 10.37 10.20
C SER A 2 68.25 8.88 9.95
N SER A 3 67.56 8.14 9.08
CA SER A 3 66.30 8.30 8.32
C SER A 3 66.06 6.98 7.54
N LYS A 4 64.81 6.47 7.51
CA LYS A 4 64.16 5.54 6.53
C LYS A 4 64.99 4.36 5.94
N LYS A 5 64.45 3.13 5.93
CA LYS A 5 63.47 2.74 4.89
C LYS A 5 62.59 1.55 5.33
N LYS A 6 61.27 1.79 5.31
CA LYS A 6 60.21 0.77 5.25
C LYS A 6 60.33 -0.01 3.93
N THR A 7 60.15 -1.33 3.99
CA THR A 7 59.48 -2.08 2.93
C THR A 7 58.30 -2.80 3.54
N SER A 8 57.14 -2.19 3.33
CA SER A 8 55.82 -2.75 3.57
C SER A 8 55.60 -3.89 2.56
N SER A 9 55.43 -5.11 3.05
CA SER A 9 54.63 -6.11 2.34
C SER A 9 53.24 -6.05 2.98
N GLU A 10 52.39 -5.25 2.38
CA GLU A 10 50.96 -5.16 2.67
C GLU A 10 50.33 -6.52 2.31
N GLU A 11 50.19 -7.40 3.31
CA GLU A 11 49.48 -8.66 3.15
C GLU A 11 47.99 -8.31 3.04
N LYS A 12 47.53 -8.18 1.78
CA LYS A 12 46.13 -7.91 1.45
C LYS A 12 45.28 -8.99 2.14
N PRO A 13 44.31 -8.66 3.01
CA PRO A 13 43.51 -9.67 3.68
C PRO A 13 42.79 -10.48 2.60
N SER A 14 43.22 -11.73 2.42
CA SER A 14 42.57 -12.69 1.56
C SER A 14 41.23 -13.02 2.20
N THR A 15 40.19 -12.24 1.88
CA THR A 15 38.81 -12.50 2.23
C THR A 15 38.34 -13.75 1.50
N ARG A 16 38.75 -14.93 1.99
CA ARG A 16 38.19 -16.21 1.55
C ARG A 16 36.74 -16.23 2.01
N ILE A 17 35.85 -15.90 1.08
CA ILE A 17 34.41 -15.98 1.29
C ILE A 17 34.10 -17.42 1.74
N PRO A 18 33.46 -17.62 2.91
CA PRO A 18 33.21 -18.97 3.42
C PRO A 18 32.37 -19.77 2.43
N ARG A 19 32.68 -21.07 2.21
CA ARG A 19 32.06 -21.93 1.18
C ARG A 19 30.53 -21.85 1.12
N LYS A 20 29.86 -21.70 2.27
CA LYS A 20 28.39 -21.53 2.35
C LYS A 20 27.89 -20.25 1.64
N TYR A 21 28.65 -19.16 1.69
CA TYR A 21 28.34 -17.92 0.99
C TYR A 21 28.70 -17.99 -0.49
N VAL A 22 29.69 -18.79 -0.90
CA VAL A 22 30.00 -19.03 -2.32
C VAL A 22 28.86 -19.79 -3.00
N ILE A 23 28.30 -20.80 -2.32
CA ILE A 23 27.12 -21.53 -2.82
C ILE A 23 25.90 -20.61 -2.82
N ALA A 24 25.66 -19.82 -1.77
CA ALA A 24 24.54 -18.87 -1.71
C ALA A 24 24.63 -17.78 -2.80
N LEU A 25 25.82 -17.21 -3.02
CA LEU A 25 26.07 -16.23 -4.08
C LEU A 25 25.90 -16.86 -5.47
N GLY A 26 26.36 -18.10 -5.65
CA GLY A 26 26.13 -18.86 -6.88
C GLY A 26 24.65 -19.10 -7.16
N VAL A 27 23.87 -19.47 -6.15
CA VAL A 27 22.41 -19.66 -6.28
C VAL A 27 21.71 -18.34 -6.59
N ILE A 28 22.08 -17.24 -5.92
CA ILE A 28 21.51 -15.91 -6.19
C ILE A 28 21.86 -15.45 -7.62
N ILE A 29 23.10 -15.62 -8.06
CA ILE A 29 23.52 -15.27 -9.43
C ILE A 29 22.78 -16.13 -10.46
N VAL A 30 22.62 -17.44 -10.22
CA VAL A 30 21.85 -18.31 -11.13
C VAL A 30 20.38 -17.94 -11.16
N ILE A 31 19.77 -17.57 -10.03
CA ILE A 31 18.40 -17.08 -9.97
C ILE A 31 18.27 -15.72 -10.68
N CYS A 32 19.20 -14.78 -10.47
CA CYS A 32 19.21 -13.50 -11.17
C CYS A 32 19.42 -13.69 -12.67
N ILE A 33 20.32 -14.58 -13.09
CA ILE A 33 20.52 -14.94 -14.50
C ILE A 33 19.26 -15.63 -15.03
N ALA A 34 18.57 -16.47 -14.26
CA ALA A 34 17.32 -17.10 -14.69
C ALA A 34 16.15 -16.11 -14.78
N ILE A 35 16.09 -15.10 -13.91
CA ILE A 35 15.10 -14.01 -13.96
C ILE A 35 15.40 -13.08 -15.14
N VAL A 36 16.66 -12.67 -15.32
CA VAL A 36 17.08 -11.81 -16.44
C VAL A 36 17.02 -12.56 -17.76
N ALA A 37 17.45 -13.81 -17.83
CA ALA A 37 17.27 -14.68 -19.01
C ALA A 37 15.79 -15.00 -19.22
N GLY A 38 14.97 -15.12 -18.17
CA GLY A 38 13.51 -15.17 -18.29
C GLY A 38 12.96 -13.91 -18.94
N LEU A 39 13.42 -12.72 -18.52
CA LEU A 39 13.05 -11.41 -19.07
C LEU A 39 13.59 -11.13 -20.49
N VAL A 40 14.71 -11.78 -20.86
CA VAL A 40 15.39 -11.63 -22.16
C VAL A 40 14.88 -12.66 -23.17
N LEU A 41 14.72 -13.92 -22.74
CA LEU A 41 14.03 -14.96 -23.50
C LEU A 41 12.57 -14.55 -23.69
N THR A 42 12.00 -13.70 -22.81
CA THR A 42 10.68 -13.10 -23.05
C THR A 42 10.52 -12.17 -24.22
N LYS A 43 11.62 -11.77 -24.85
CA LYS A 43 11.58 -10.87 -26.00
C LYS A 43 11.91 -11.52 -27.35
N GLN A 44 12.20 -12.83 -27.41
CA GLN A 44 12.62 -13.47 -28.68
C GLN A 44 11.97 -14.84 -28.99
N GLY A 45 10.81 -15.16 -28.40
CA GLY A 45 9.96 -16.27 -28.85
C GLY A 45 8.68 -15.78 -29.53
N PRO A 46 7.92 -16.65 -30.24
CA PRO A 46 6.70 -16.31 -30.99
C PRO A 46 5.49 -16.02 -30.09
N TRP A 47 5.72 -15.33 -28.98
CA TRP A 47 4.74 -14.92 -27.98
C TRP A 47 4.88 -13.43 -27.68
N ALA A 48 5.37 -12.68 -28.67
CA ALA A 48 5.14 -11.24 -28.77
C ALA A 48 3.65 -10.90 -28.58
N ASP A 49 2.73 -11.81 -28.94
CA ASP A 49 1.29 -11.66 -28.71
C ASP A 49 0.81 -11.97 -27.27
N ALA A 50 1.63 -12.60 -26.42
CA ALA A 50 1.24 -12.90 -25.03
C ALA A 50 1.55 -11.74 -24.07
N THR A 51 2.43 -10.81 -24.46
CA THR A 51 2.66 -9.54 -23.75
C THR A 51 2.12 -8.32 -24.50
N ALA A 52 1.68 -8.47 -25.76
CA ALA A 52 1.10 -7.37 -26.54
C ALA A 52 -0.36 -7.06 -26.20
N ASN A 53 -0.99 -7.80 -25.29
CA ASN A 53 -2.38 -7.57 -24.91
C ASN A 53 -2.66 -7.72 -23.40
N ILE A 54 -1.65 -7.52 -22.55
CA ILE A 54 -1.96 -7.00 -21.20
C ILE A 54 -2.20 -5.51 -21.43
N PRO A 55 -3.43 -5.00 -21.23
CA PRO A 55 -3.68 -3.59 -21.39
C PRO A 55 -2.76 -2.84 -20.41
N VAL A 56 -1.74 -2.18 -20.94
CA VAL A 56 -0.78 -1.33 -20.19
C VAL A 56 -1.52 -0.28 -19.35
N THR A 57 -2.80 -0.05 -19.65
CA THR A 57 -3.72 0.82 -18.93
C THR A 57 -4.13 0.29 -17.56
N ASP A 58 -4.25 -1.02 -17.32
CA ASP A 58 -4.70 -1.55 -16.03
C ASP A 58 -3.60 -1.45 -14.97
N GLU A 59 -2.38 -1.88 -15.29
CA GLU A 59 -1.24 -1.81 -14.37
C GLU A 59 -0.82 -0.35 -14.12
N ALA A 60 -0.76 0.50 -15.15
CA ALA A 60 -0.44 1.91 -14.98
C ALA A 60 -1.51 2.66 -14.16
N SER A 61 -2.80 2.34 -14.36
CA SER A 61 -3.89 2.94 -13.57
C SER A 61 -3.86 2.46 -12.13
N PHE A 62 -3.63 1.16 -11.91
CA PHE A 62 -3.46 0.58 -10.57
C PHE A 62 -2.32 1.26 -9.81
N MET A 63 -1.15 1.39 -10.44
CA MET A 63 0.01 2.04 -9.82
C MET A 63 -0.23 3.52 -9.56
N SER A 64 -0.86 4.23 -10.48
CA SER A 64 -1.16 5.67 -10.31
C SER A 64 -2.19 5.91 -9.21
N ALA A 65 -3.27 5.12 -9.18
CA ALA A 65 -4.27 5.17 -8.13
C ALA A 65 -3.69 4.81 -6.76
N GLY A 66 -2.85 3.77 -6.70
CA GLY A 66 -2.14 3.37 -5.48
C GLY A 66 -1.20 4.45 -4.96
N ALA A 67 -0.47 5.14 -5.84
CA ALA A 67 0.42 6.23 -5.46
C ALA A 67 -0.36 7.42 -4.85
N LEU A 68 -1.46 7.83 -5.49
CA LEU A 68 -2.34 8.89 -4.99
C LEU A 68 -3.02 8.50 -3.68
N TYR A 69 -3.40 7.22 -3.52
CA TYR A 69 -3.90 6.72 -2.25
C TYR A 69 -2.85 6.86 -1.13
N CYS A 70 -1.61 6.43 -1.36
CA CYS A 70 -0.55 6.57 -0.36
C CYS A 70 -0.30 8.04 -0.01
N GLN A 71 -0.24 8.92 -1.01
CA GLN A 71 -0.06 10.36 -0.81
C GLN A 71 -1.22 10.96 -0.01
N SER A 72 -2.46 10.54 -0.29
CA SER A 72 -3.64 10.95 0.46
C SER A 72 -3.54 10.58 1.95
N VAL A 73 -3.08 9.37 2.25
CA VAL A 73 -2.85 8.92 3.64
C VAL A 73 -1.78 9.77 4.32
N ASP A 74 -0.65 10.02 3.64
CA ASP A 74 0.44 10.84 4.19
C ASP A 74 -0.03 12.26 4.50
N LEU A 75 -0.75 12.90 3.57
CA LEU A 75 -1.34 14.24 3.76
C LEU A 75 -2.35 14.27 4.91
N ALA A 76 -3.16 13.22 5.07
CA ALA A 76 -4.11 13.13 6.18
C ALA A 76 -3.37 13.04 7.53
N ASN A 77 -2.28 12.27 7.60
CA ASN A 77 -1.45 12.18 8.80
C ASN A 77 -0.74 13.51 9.15
N GLU A 78 -0.47 14.34 8.15
CA GLU A 78 0.03 15.71 8.33
C GLU A 78 -1.06 16.73 8.72
N GLY A 79 -2.34 16.31 8.75
CA GLY A 79 -3.49 17.17 9.00
C GLY A 79 -3.91 18.01 7.78
N ASN A 80 -3.31 17.80 6.61
CA ASN A 80 -3.70 18.44 5.37
C ASN A 80 -4.87 17.67 4.72
N TYR A 81 -6.04 17.74 5.35
CA TYR A 81 -7.21 16.99 4.92
C TYR A 81 -7.77 17.44 3.57
N THR A 82 -7.61 18.70 3.19
CA THR A 82 -8.05 19.19 1.86
C THR A 82 -7.22 18.57 0.75
N GLY A 83 -5.89 18.53 0.90
CA GLY A 83 -5.00 17.85 -0.05
C GLY A 83 -5.26 16.34 -0.06
N ALA A 84 -5.40 15.73 1.12
CA ALA A 84 -5.70 14.31 1.25
C ALA A 84 -6.98 13.90 0.51
N LEU A 85 -8.05 14.70 0.64
CA LEU A 85 -9.32 14.44 -0.05
C LEU A 85 -9.20 14.59 -1.56
N ALA A 86 -8.43 15.57 -2.03
CA ALA A 86 -8.17 15.77 -3.46
C ALA A 86 -7.46 14.54 -4.06
N ASP A 87 -6.42 14.04 -3.40
CA ASP A 87 -5.67 12.88 -3.87
C ASP A 87 -6.48 11.58 -3.79
N ALA A 88 -7.31 11.39 -2.75
CA ALA A 88 -8.24 10.27 -2.66
C ALA A 88 -9.25 10.28 -3.82
N ASN A 89 -9.82 11.45 -4.14
CA ASN A 89 -10.76 11.59 -5.26
C ASN A 89 -10.06 11.36 -6.61
N ALA A 90 -8.83 11.85 -6.78
CA ALA A 90 -8.04 11.60 -7.98
C ALA A 90 -7.71 10.10 -8.14
N ALA A 91 -7.39 9.40 -7.04
CA ALA A 91 -7.18 7.95 -7.04
C ALA A 91 -8.45 7.20 -7.49
N LEU A 92 -9.63 7.60 -6.98
CA LEU A 92 -10.91 7.01 -7.37
C LEU A 92 -11.25 7.24 -8.85
N ALA A 93 -10.80 8.34 -9.45
CA ALA A 93 -11.06 8.66 -10.85
C ALA A 93 -10.42 7.66 -11.83
N TYR A 94 -9.38 6.92 -11.41
CA TYR A 94 -8.81 5.82 -12.20
C TYR A 94 -9.72 4.59 -12.26
N ASN A 95 -10.75 4.52 -11.41
CA ASN A 95 -11.77 3.47 -11.41
C ASN A 95 -11.20 2.04 -11.35
N VAL A 96 -10.22 1.82 -10.47
CA VAL A 96 -9.55 0.52 -10.28
C VAL A 96 -10.33 -0.29 -9.22
N PRO A 97 -11.15 -1.28 -9.59
CA PRO A 97 -12.16 -1.85 -8.68
C PRO A 97 -11.57 -2.51 -7.43
N SER A 98 -10.37 -3.07 -7.54
CA SER A 98 -9.65 -3.69 -6.43
C SER A 98 -9.17 -2.69 -5.37
N LEU A 99 -9.00 -1.42 -5.72
CA LEU A 99 -8.54 -0.36 -4.82
C LEU A 99 -9.68 0.51 -4.28
N ILE A 100 -10.85 0.53 -4.93
CA ILE A 100 -12.00 1.37 -4.52
C ILE A 100 -12.34 1.22 -3.03
N PRO A 101 -12.48 0.00 -2.46
CA PRO A 101 -12.83 -0.15 -1.04
C PRO A 101 -11.79 0.45 -0.10
N LEU A 102 -10.50 0.33 -0.45
CA LEU A 102 -9.38 0.84 0.34
C LEU A 102 -9.38 2.37 0.32
N ILE A 103 -9.51 2.95 -0.86
CA ILE A 103 -9.52 4.41 -1.03
C ILE A 103 -10.75 5.02 -0.36
N GLN A 104 -11.92 4.38 -0.48
CA GLN A 104 -13.15 4.86 0.17
C GLN A 104 -13.09 4.77 1.70
N SER A 105 -12.44 3.76 2.27
CA SER A 105 -12.22 3.67 3.72
C SER A 105 -11.37 4.84 4.25
N ASN A 106 -10.28 5.17 3.53
CA ASN A 106 -9.45 6.34 3.85
C ASN A 106 -10.21 7.66 3.64
N ARG A 107 -10.93 7.79 2.52
CA ARG A 107 -11.76 8.96 2.21
C ARG A 107 -12.83 9.19 3.30
N ALA A 108 -13.44 8.14 3.84
CA ALA A 108 -14.38 8.24 4.94
C ALA A 108 -13.76 8.90 6.18
N GLY A 109 -12.55 8.49 6.56
CA GLY A 109 -11.80 9.11 7.67
C GLY A 109 -11.51 10.60 7.42
N ILE A 110 -11.02 10.93 6.23
CA ILE A 110 -10.74 12.33 5.84
C ILE A 110 -12.02 13.19 5.87
N LEU A 111 -13.15 12.63 5.45
CA LEU A 111 -14.45 13.32 5.46
C LEU A 111 -14.98 13.54 6.88
N VAL A 112 -14.74 12.61 7.81
CA VAL A 112 -15.03 12.82 9.25
C VAL A 112 -14.22 13.99 9.79
N GLU A 113 -12.91 14.02 9.54
CA GLU A 113 -12.01 15.07 10.03
C GLU A 113 -12.36 16.46 9.46
N THR A 114 -12.96 16.51 8.29
CA THR A 114 -13.39 17.76 7.64
C THR A 114 -14.84 18.15 7.92
N GLY A 115 -15.57 17.35 8.70
CA GLY A 115 -16.97 17.61 9.07
C GLY A 115 -18.01 17.25 7.99
N ASN A 116 -17.59 16.57 6.91
CA ASN A 116 -18.45 16.16 5.80
C ASN A 116 -19.10 14.80 6.09
N TYR A 117 -19.87 14.73 7.17
CA TYR A 117 -20.31 13.47 7.77
C TYR A 117 -21.22 12.63 6.87
N SER A 118 -22.11 13.23 6.09
CA SER A 118 -22.98 12.48 5.17
C SER A 118 -22.18 11.75 4.09
N GLU A 119 -21.22 12.43 3.46
CA GLU A 119 -20.34 11.81 2.46
C GLU A 119 -19.39 10.77 3.09
N ALA A 120 -18.99 10.96 4.35
CA ALA A 120 -18.19 9.99 5.08
C ALA A 120 -18.94 8.66 5.24
N ILE A 121 -20.24 8.72 5.55
CA ILE A 121 -21.11 7.54 5.64
C ILE A 121 -21.19 6.82 4.30
N ASP A 122 -21.42 7.57 3.21
CA ASP A 122 -21.50 6.99 1.86
C ASP A 122 -20.19 6.29 1.47
N ALA A 123 -19.04 6.93 1.74
CA ALA A 123 -17.72 6.37 1.49
C ALA A 123 -17.49 5.08 2.32
N ALA A 124 -17.82 5.12 3.60
CA ALA A 124 -17.69 3.96 4.48
C ALA A 124 -18.60 2.79 4.02
N ASP A 125 -19.81 3.07 3.55
CA ASP A 125 -20.72 2.04 3.06
C ASP A 125 -20.22 1.34 1.79
N VAL A 126 -19.54 2.07 0.90
CA VAL A 126 -18.84 1.47 -0.24
C VAL A 126 -17.72 0.54 0.24
N ALA A 127 -16.93 0.95 1.22
CA ALA A 127 -15.86 0.11 1.78
C ALA A 127 -16.40 -1.14 2.51
N ILE A 128 -17.49 -1.02 3.27
CA ILE A 128 -18.10 -2.12 4.03
C ILE A 128 -18.72 -3.17 3.11
N SER A 129 -19.38 -2.73 2.03
CA SER A 129 -20.07 -3.60 1.07
C SER A 129 -19.14 -4.39 0.14
N ALA A 130 -17.84 -4.04 0.10
CA ALA A 130 -16.86 -4.66 -0.78
C ALA A 130 -16.70 -6.17 -0.53
N PRO A 131 -16.80 -7.03 -1.56
CA PRO A 131 -16.67 -8.48 -1.37
C PRO A 131 -15.26 -8.89 -0.94
N GLY A 132 -15.15 -10.05 -0.29
CA GLY A 132 -13.86 -10.64 0.12
C GLY A 132 -13.54 -10.48 1.61
N ASN A 133 -12.38 -11.02 2.01
CA ASN A 133 -11.92 -11.03 3.39
C ASN A 133 -11.10 -9.77 3.73
N LEU A 134 -11.80 -8.63 3.80
CA LEU A 134 -11.24 -7.30 4.05
C LEU A 134 -11.47 -6.84 5.51
N THR A 135 -11.22 -7.73 6.48
CA THR A 135 -11.58 -7.53 7.90
C THR A 135 -11.06 -6.23 8.48
N THR A 136 -9.76 -5.93 8.36
CA THR A 136 -9.15 -4.70 8.90
C THR A 136 -9.73 -3.44 8.27
N LEU A 137 -9.90 -3.45 6.95
CA LEU A 137 -10.48 -2.32 6.20
C LEU A 137 -11.94 -2.09 6.61
N ARG A 138 -12.73 -3.15 6.76
CA ARG A 138 -14.11 -3.06 7.22
C ARG A 138 -14.21 -2.54 8.64
N ALA A 139 -13.33 -2.99 9.54
CA ALA A 139 -13.29 -2.50 10.92
C ALA A 139 -13.09 -0.98 10.97
N ILE A 140 -12.13 -0.48 10.20
CA ILE A 140 -11.85 0.97 10.06
C ILE A 140 -13.04 1.71 9.44
N ALA A 141 -13.65 1.17 8.39
CA ALA A 141 -14.80 1.80 7.74
C ALA A 141 -16.02 1.87 8.67
N TYR A 142 -16.31 0.82 9.43
CA TYR A 142 -17.35 0.84 10.46
C TYR A 142 -17.08 1.90 11.52
N TYR A 143 -15.83 2.01 11.98
CA TYR A 143 -15.43 3.01 12.96
C TYR A 143 -15.63 4.45 12.43
N ASN A 144 -15.16 4.75 11.22
CA ASN A 144 -15.35 6.06 10.61
C ASN A 144 -16.83 6.38 10.35
N LYS A 145 -17.64 5.40 9.94
CA LYS A 145 -19.09 5.56 9.82
C LYS A 145 -19.73 5.90 11.17
N ALA A 146 -19.30 5.23 12.24
CA ALA A 146 -19.79 5.48 13.58
C ALA A 146 -19.47 6.91 14.06
N ASN A 147 -18.23 7.38 13.87
CA ASN A 147 -17.83 8.77 14.17
C ASN A 147 -18.72 9.78 13.43
N ALA A 148 -18.98 9.54 12.13
CA ALA A 148 -19.84 10.41 11.33
C ALA A 148 -21.31 10.41 11.81
N LEU A 149 -21.84 9.24 12.16
CA LEU A 149 -23.20 9.10 12.68
C LEU A 149 -23.36 9.78 14.04
N GLU A 150 -22.38 9.62 14.92
CA GLU A 150 -22.34 10.26 16.24
C GLU A 150 -22.33 11.78 16.11
N ALA A 151 -21.48 12.33 15.22
CA ALA A 151 -21.42 13.77 14.95
C ALA A 151 -22.74 14.34 14.38
N LEU A 152 -23.54 13.51 13.69
CA LEU A 152 -24.89 13.86 13.21
C LEU A 152 -25.99 13.63 14.25
N GLY A 153 -25.66 13.18 15.48
CA GLY A 153 -26.62 12.89 16.54
C GLY A 153 -27.38 11.57 16.37
N ARG A 154 -26.94 10.69 15.45
CA ARG A 154 -27.53 9.37 15.19
C ARG A 154 -26.91 8.31 16.10
N THR A 155 -26.94 8.54 17.41
CA THR A 155 -26.18 7.78 18.42
C THR A 155 -26.44 6.28 18.38
N SER A 156 -27.70 5.84 18.31
CA SER A 156 -28.01 4.39 18.27
C SER A 156 -27.41 3.68 17.06
N GLU A 157 -27.29 4.36 15.92
CA GLU A 157 -26.66 3.79 14.73
C GLU A 157 -25.14 3.83 14.85
N ALA A 158 -24.57 4.87 15.47
CA ALA A 158 -23.15 4.95 15.77
C ALA A 158 -22.71 3.78 16.67
N ASP A 159 -23.42 3.53 17.79
CA ASP A 159 -23.12 2.44 18.72
C ASP A 159 -23.09 1.08 18.02
N ALA A 160 -24.05 0.82 17.13
CA ALA A 160 -24.09 -0.41 16.34
C ALA A 160 -22.87 -0.54 15.41
N ASN A 161 -22.42 0.55 14.80
CA ASN A 161 -21.24 0.54 13.93
C ASN A 161 -19.93 0.43 14.73
N TYR A 162 -19.82 1.06 15.89
CA TYR A 162 -18.68 0.86 16.80
C TYR A 162 -18.60 -0.60 17.29
N ALA A 163 -19.73 -1.22 17.62
CA ALA A 163 -19.77 -2.63 17.99
C ALA A 163 -19.30 -3.54 16.83
N ASN A 164 -19.71 -3.25 15.60
CA ASN A 164 -19.23 -3.96 14.41
C ASN A 164 -17.71 -3.78 14.20
N ALA A 165 -17.20 -2.55 14.36
CA ALA A 165 -15.76 -2.28 14.28
C ALA A 165 -14.98 -3.07 15.33
N SER A 166 -15.40 -3.00 16.60
CA SER A 166 -14.78 -3.73 17.73
C SER A 166 -14.84 -5.25 17.60
N ALA A 167 -15.89 -5.79 16.97
CA ALA A 167 -16.00 -7.22 16.72
C ALA A 167 -14.97 -7.73 15.69
N LEU A 168 -14.58 -6.87 14.73
CA LEU A 168 -13.56 -7.18 13.72
C LEU A 168 -12.14 -6.85 14.20
N ASP A 169 -12.00 -5.75 14.94
CA ASP A 169 -10.74 -5.30 15.57
C ASP A 169 -11.01 -4.80 17.00
N PRO A 170 -10.70 -5.61 18.03
CA PRO A 170 -10.93 -5.25 19.42
C PRO A 170 -10.14 -4.03 19.94
N THR A 171 -9.23 -3.46 19.14
CA THR A 171 -8.54 -2.21 19.48
C THR A 171 -9.39 -0.97 19.17
N LEU A 172 -10.36 -1.08 18.26
CA LEU A 172 -11.27 0.01 17.86
C LEU A 172 -12.48 0.11 18.79
N LYS A 173 -12.23 0.20 20.10
CA LYS A 173 -13.28 0.38 21.11
C LYS A 173 -13.65 1.86 21.21
N HIS A 174 -14.95 2.13 21.11
CA HIS A 174 -15.51 3.42 21.49
C HIS A 174 -15.52 3.55 23.03
N PRO A 175 -15.01 4.66 23.59
CA PRO A 175 -14.86 4.85 25.04
C PRO A 175 -16.16 5.06 25.81
#